data_AF-A0A2E4RBT3-F1
#
_entry.id   AF-A0A2E4RBT3-F1
#
_cell.length_a   1.000
_cell.length_b   1.000
_cell.length_c   1.000
_cell.angle_alpha   90.00
_cell.angle_beta   90.00
_cell.angle_gamma   90.00
#
_symmetry.space_group_name_H-M   'P 1'
#
loop_
_entity.id
_entity.type
_entity.pdbx_description
1 polymer ?
#
loop_
_entity_poly.entity_id
_entity_poly.type
_entity_poly.pdbx_seq_one_letter_code
_entity_poly.pdbx_strand_id
1 'polypeptide(L)'
;MKNLILKNFSLSESDDFTDLIPLMSTDDEKRLNALRIPKSIAILPLRNTVLFPGVVIPITVSRDKSIQLINDAYKAKKVIGVL
;
A
#
# COMPACT_ATOMS: atom_id res chain seq x y z
N MET A 1 -20.90 -13.75 17.90
CA MET A 1 -20.93 -12.29 17.69
C MET A 1 -20.06 -11.99 16.49
N LYS A 2 -20.66 -11.84 15.31
CA LYS A 2 -19.95 -11.61 14.03
C LYS A 2 -19.45 -10.16 14.00
N ASN A 3 -18.17 -10.00 13.66
CA ASN A 3 -17.41 -8.75 13.65
C ASN A 3 -18.19 -7.54 13.11
N LEU A 4 -18.49 -6.62 14.03
CA LEU A 4 -19.10 -5.31 13.76
C LEU A 4 -18.20 -4.41 12.89
N ILE A 5 -16.89 -4.67 12.85
CA ILE A 5 -15.90 -3.91 12.09
C ILE A 5 -16.10 -4.02 10.57
N LEU A 6 -16.61 -5.15 10.06
CA LEU A 6 -16.85 -5.34 8.62
C LEU A 6 -18.10 -4.62 8.11
N LYS A 7 -19.03 -4.28 9.01
CA LYS A 7 -20.33 -3.69 8.65
C LYS A 7 -20.28 -2.17 8.46
N ASN A 8 -19.23 -1.52 8.96
CA ASN A 8 -19.02 -0.09 8.81
C ASN A 8 -18.26 0.27 7.52
N PHE A 9 -17.82 -0.73 6.74
CA PHE A 9 -17.13 -0.52 5.46
C PHE A 9 -18.03 -0.68 4.24
N SER A 10 -19.32 -1.03 4.42
CA SER A 10 -20.32 -0.85 3.38
C SER A 10 -20.68 0.64 3.28
N LEU A 11 -19.79 1.43 2.67
CA LEU A 11 -20.06 2.78 2.22
C LEU A 11 -20.98 2.70 1.00
N SER A 12 -22.19 3.25 1.18
CA SER A 12 -23.12 3.81 0.19
C SER A 12 -23.02 3.31 -1.26
N GLU A 13 -24.08 2.63 -1.68
CA GLU A 13 -24.46 2.43 -3.08
C GLU A 13 -24.50 3.77 -3.84
N SER A 14 -23.41 4.07 -4.55
CA SER A 14 -23.42 4.99 -5.68
C SER A 14 -22.55 4.34 -6.76
N ASP A 15 -23.22 3.97 -7.86
CA ASP A 15 -22.68 3.32 -9.05
C ASP A 15 -21.35 3.94 -9.53
N ASP A 16 -20.47 3.09 -10.08
CA ASP A 16 -19.17 3.34 -10.75
C ASP A 16 -17.85 3.26 -9.94
N PHE A 17 -17.84 2.81 -8.69
CA PHE A 17 -16.59 2.46 -7.98
C PHE A 17 -16.68 1.17 -7.15
N THR A 18 -17.40 0.15 -7.62
CA THR A 18 -17.05 -1.24 -7.28
C THR A 18 -15.75 -1.64 -7.97
N ASP A 19 -14.73 -0.81 -7.84
CA ASP A 19 -13.34 -1.14 -8.10
C ASP A 19 -12.99 -2.25 -7.13
N LEU A 20 -12.87 -3.45 -7.69
CA LEU A 20 -12.43 -4.65 -6.98
C LEU A 20 -11.25 -4.28 -6.10
N ILE A 21 -11.45 -4.25 -4.77
CA ILE A 21 -10.33 -4.08 -3.84
C ILE A 21 -9.41 -5.27 -4.11
N PRO A 22 -8.18 -5.06 -4.60
CA PRO A 22 -7.27 -6.16 -4.83
C PRO A 22 -6.95 -6.78 -3.48
N LEU A 23 -7.53 -7.96 -3.24
CA LEU A 23 -7.25 -8.76 -2.06
C LEU A 23 -5.92 -9.49 -2.29
N MET A 24 -4.98 -9.31 -1.36
CA MET A 24 -3.76 -10.09 -1.32
C MET A 24 -4.10 -11.56 -1.10
N SER A 25 -3.28 -12.46 -1.65
CA SER A 25 -3.41 -13.87 -1.32
C SER A 25 -2.90 -14.13 0.12
N THR A 26 -3.33 -15.22 0.74
CA THR A 26 -2.84 -15.64 2.07
C THR A 26 -1.33 -15.85 2.10
N ASP A 27 -0.72 -16.15 0.95
CA ASP A 27 0.73 -16.31 0.84
C ASP A 27 1.47 -14.97 0.80
N ASP A 28 0.85 -13.94 0.23
CA ASP A 28 1.38 -12.58 0.23
C ASP A 28 1.33 -11.99 1.64
N GLU A 29 0.26 -12.24 2.40
CA GLU A 29 0.15 -11.83 3.80
C GLU A 29 1.27 -12.45 4.66
N LYS A 30 1.56 -13.74 4.49
CA LYS A 30 2.67 -14.40 5.20
C LYS A 30 4.01 -13.79 4.84
N ARG A 31 4.23 -13.46 3.57
CA ARG A 31 5.45 -12.77 3.12
C ARG A 31 5.59 -11.39 3.73
N LEU A 32 4.51 -10.61 3.77
CA LEU A 32 4.48 -9.28 4.38
C LEU A 32 4.85 -9.34 5.87
N ASN A 33 4.25 -10.27 6.61
CA ASN A 33 4.54 -10.45 8.04
C ASN A 33 5.99 -10.93 8.32
N ALA A 34 6.61 -11.59 7.35
CA ALA A 34 8.00 -12.05 7.44
C ALA A 34 9.04 -10.99 6.99
N LEU A 35 8.61 -9.84 6.45
CA LEU A 35 9.51 -8.79 6.01
C LEU A 35 10.29 -8.21 7.19
N ARG A 36 11.63 -8.23 7.08
CA ARG A 36 12.50 -7.51 8.01
C ARG A 36 12.56 -6.05 7.59
N ILE A 37 11.90 -5.19 8.37
CA ILE A 37 11.96 -3.74 8.16
C ILE A 37 13.32 -3.22 8.63
N PRO A 38 14.08 -2.49 7.79
CA PRO A 38 15.34 -1.91 8.19
C PRO A 38 15.14 -0.77 9.21
N LYS A 39 16.16 -0.50 10.03
CA LYS A 39 16.14 0.62 11.02
C LYS A 39 15.99 2.00 10.36
N SER A 40 16.44 2.14 9.13
CA SER A 40 16.32 3.35 8.32
C SER A 40 15.69 2.98 6.98
N ILE A 41 14.68 3.75 6.58
CA ILE A 41 13.91 3.51 5.36
C ILE A 41 13.68 4.84 4.62
N ALA A 42 13.74 4.80 3.30
CA ALA A 42 13.40 5.96 2.48
C ALA A 42 11.87 6.14 2.46
N ILE A 43 11.39 7.38 2.52
CA ILE A 43 9.95 7.69 2.51
C ILE A 43 9.57 8.30 1.16
N LEU A 44 8.61 7.68 0.48
CA LEU A 44 7.92 8.26 -0.66
C LEU A 44 6.75 9.09 -0.14
N PRO A 45 6.80 10.43 -0.21
CA PRO A 45 5.71 11.27 0.26
C PRO A 45 4.52 11.17 -0.69
N LEU A 46 3.37 10.83 -0.13
CA LEU A 46 2.06 10.83 -0.77
C LEU A 46 1.25 12.00 -0.22
N ARG A 47 0.15 12.34 -0.89
CA ARG A 47 -0.81 13.34 -0.42
C ARG A 47 -2.18 12.73 -0.46
N ASN A 48 -2.98 13.03 0.56
CA ASN A 48 -4.38 12.62 0.62
C ASN A 48 -4.58 11.09 0.49
N THR A 49 -3.61 10.30 0.97
CA THR A 49 -3.65 8.84 0.90
C THR A 49 -3.15 8.25 2.21
N VAL A 50 -3.87 7.25 2.72
CA VAL A 50 -3.43 6.40 3.84
C VAL A 50 -3.41 4.97 3.32
N LEU A 51 -2.25 4.31 3.38
CA LEU A 51 -2.11 2.91 2.96
C LEU A 51 -2.16 1.99 4.18
N PHE A 52 -3.03 0.98 4.10
CA PHE A 52 -3.09 -0.12 5.05
C PHE A 52 -2.33 -1.34 4.52
N PRO A 53 -1.82 -2.22 5.40
CA PRO A 53 -1.22 -3.48 4.97
C PRO A 53 -2.14 -4.27 4.04
N GLY A 54 -1.58 -4.76 2.94
CA GLY A 54 -2.28 -5.56 1.95
C GLY A 54 -3.06 -4.79 0.88
N VAL A 55 -3.06 -3.45 0.92
CA VAL A 55 -3.61 -2.64 -0.17
C VAL A 55 -2.62 -2.57 -1.33
N VAL A 56 -3.09 -2.88 -2.55
CA VAL A 56 -2.33 -2.69 -3.79
C VAL A 56 -3.00 -1.59 -4.61
N ILE A 57 -2.25 -0.55 -4.96
CA ILE A 57 -2.73 0.53 -5.84
C ILE A 57 -1.73 0.80 -6.97
N PRO A 58 -2.20 1.00 -8.21
CA PRO A 58 -1.36 1.56 -9.25
C PRO A 58 -1.11 3.04 -8.96
N ILE A 59 0.15 3.49 -9.05
CA ILE A 59 0.50 4.90 -8.89
C ILE A 59 1.39 5.37 -10.04
N THR A 60 1.25 6.64 -10.41
CA THR A 60 2.16 7.31 -11.35
C THR A 60 3.06 8.26 -10.58
N VAL A 61 4.37 8.21 -10.84
CA VAL A 61 5.36 9.04 -10.14
C VAL A 61 6.00 10.00 -11.12
N SER A 62 5.88 11.32 -10.84
CA SER A 62 6.29 12.38 -11.76
C SER A 62 7.35 13.33 -11.23
N ARG A 63 7.60 13.35 -9.91
CA ARG A 63 8.58 14.26 -9.31
C ARG A 63 9.98 13.64 -9.38
N ASP A 64 10.95 14.38 -9.90
CA ASP A 64 12.33 13.90 -10.10
C ASP A 64 12.93 13.22 -8.87
N LYS A 65 12.77 13.83 -7.68
CA LYS A 65 13.27 13.26 -6.42
C LYS A 65 12.59 11.94 -6.05
N SER A 66 11.29 11.82 -6.33
CA SER A 66 10.53 10.58 -6.08
C SER A 66 10.94 9.49 -7.07
N ILE A 67 11.14 9.84 -8.34
CA ILE A 67 11.64 8.93 -9.38
C ILE A 67 13.03 8.40 -8.99
N GLN A 68 13.93 9.28 -8.56
CA GLN A 68 15.26 8.90 -8.10
C GLN A 68 15.19 7.95 -6.90
N LEU A 69 14.40 8.29 -5.87
CA LEU A 69 14.21 7.44 -4.68
C LEU A 69 13.75 6.03 -5.05
N ILE A 70 12.77 5.90 -5.95
CA ILE A 70 12.23 4.61 -6.40
C ILE A 70 13.31 3.81 -7.14
N ASN A 71 14.02 4.46 -8.07
CA ASN A 71 15.09 3.80 -8.82
C ASN A 71 16.22 3.29 -7.92
N ASP A 72 16.63 4.08 -6.93
CA ASP A 72 17.68 3.72 -5.99
C ASP A 72 17.24 2.57 -5.06
N ALA A 73 16.00 2.62 -4.56
CA ALA A 73 15.42 1.56 -3.76
C ALA A 73 15.27 0.24 -4.54
N TYR A 74 14.81 0.32 -5.80
CA TYR A 74 14.65 -0.83 -6.68
C TYR A 74 15.99 -1.52 -6.95
N LYS A 75 17.02 -0.75 -7.34
CA LYS A 75 18.38 -1.27 -7.56
C LYS A 75 18.96 -1.94 -6.31
N ALA A 76 18.73 -1.33 -5.14
CA ALA A 76 19.22 -1.84 -3.87
C ALA A 76 18.35 -2.97 -3.28
N LYS A 77 17.25 -3.36 -3.95
CA LYS A 77 16.24 -4.31 -3.45
C LYS A 77 15.76 -3.96 -2.03
N LYS A 78 15.58 -2.67 -1.78
CA LYS A 78 15.15 -2.13 -0.48
C LYS A 78 13.66 -1.83 -0.49
N VAL A 79 13.01 -2.09 0.65
CA VAL A 79 11.67 -1.58 0.91
C VAL A 79 11.69 -0.06 1.10
N ILE A 80 10.60 0.60 0.73
CA ILE A 80 10.35 2.03 0.98
C ILE A 80 9.14 2.18 1.89
N GLY A 81 9.13 3.21 2.70
CA GLY A 81 7.94 3.65 3.43
C GLY A 81 7.17 4.67 2.61
N VAL A 82 5.92 4.88 2.99
CA VAL A 82 5.06 5.94 2.48
C VAL A 82 4.59 6.80 3.64
N LEU A 83 4.35 8.08 3.39
CA LEU A 83 3.75 9.02 4.35
C LEU A 83 2.73 9.91 3.65
#